data_AF-A0A8T4YP29-F1
#
_entry.id   AF-A0A8T4YP29-F1
#
_cell.length_a   1.000
_cell.length_b   1.000
_cell.length_c   1.000
_cell.angle_alpha   90.00
_cell.angle_beta   90.00
_cell.angle_gamma   90.00
#
_symmetry.space_group_name_H-M   'P 1'
#
loop_
_entity.id
_entity.type
_entity.pdbx_description
1 polymer ?
#
loop_
_entity_poly.entity_id
_entity_poly.type
_entity_poly.pdbx_seq_one_letter_code
_entity_poly.pdbx_strand_id
1 'polypeptide(L)'
;MGVKNEDLNKIVDEIRTFLKKEKIPEEYVINIYKDYVACCGYFPTGVVIEIEGPEEQPIKDLDLKIYAKIIEICERENIEYHECKPLSII
;
A
#
# COMPACT_ATOMS: atom_id res chain seq x y z
N MET A 1 2.54 -12.20 -15.39
CA MET A 1 1.91 -10.99 -15.94
C MET A 1 1.97 -9.96 -14.82
N GLY A 2 2.72 -8.87 -14.98
CA GLY A 2 2.87 -7.86 -13.94
C GLY A 2 1.68 -6.89 -13.92
N VAL A 3 1.42 -6.27 -12.76
CA VAL A 3 0.41 -5.22 -12.60
C VAL A 3 0.81 -4.01 -13.45
N LYS A 4 -0.14 -3.37 -14.15
CA LYS A 4 0.16 -2.19 -14.97
C LYS A 4 0.54 -1.01 -14.08
N ASN A 5 1.49 -0.20 -14.53
CA ASN A 5 1.91 1.01 -13.80
C ASN A 5 0.74 1.98 -13.54
N GLU A 6 -0.23 2.07 -14.46
CA GLU A 6 -1.42 2.91 -14.32
C GLU A 6 -2.33 2.43 -13.18
N ASP A 7 -2.49 1.11 -13.03
CA ASP A 7 -3.28 0.50 -11.97
C ASP A 7 -2.59 0.72 -10.61
N LEU A 8 -1.26 0.62 -10.55
CA LEU A 8 -0.48 0.94 -9.35
C LEU A 8 -0.59 2.43 -8.97
N ASN A 9 -0.61 3.34 -9.95
CA ASN A 9 -0.83 4.76 -9.67
C ASN A 9 -2.20 4.99 -9.02
N LYS A 10 -3.25 4.37 -9.57
CA LYS A 10 -4.61 4.47 -9.00
C LYS A 10 -4.65 3.96 -7.56
N ILE A 11 -4.09 2.77 -7.32
CA ILE A 11 -4.01 2.19 -5.96
C ILE A 11 -3.32 3.17 -5.00
N VAL A 12 -2.15 3.71 -5.37
CA VAL A 12 -1.41 4.67 -4.53
C VAL A 12 -2.23 5.92 -4.23
N ASP A 13 -2.86 6.52 -5.24
CA ASP A 13 -3.62 7.77 -5.08
C ASP A 13 -4.88 7.58 -4.24
N GLU A 14 -5.54 6.43 -4.38
CA GLU A 14 -6.71 6.09 -3.58
C GLU A 14 -6.37 5.78 -2.13
N ILE A 15 -5.28 5.04 -1.86
CA ILE A 15 -4.83 4.80 -0.49
C ILE A 15 -4.46 6.14 0.16
N ARG A 16 -3.74 7.03 -0.54
CA ARG A 16 -3.43 8.37 -0.02
C ARG A 16 -4.71 9.16 0.32
N THR A 17 -5.74 9.05 -0.52
CA THR A 17 -7.02 9.71 -0.28
C THR A 17 -7.76 9.10 0.90
N PHE A 18 -7.70 7.78 1.06
CA PHE A 18 -8.25 7.05 2.20
C PHE A 18 -7.56 7.47 3.50
N LEU A 19 -6.22 7.46 3.54
CA LEU A 19 -5.44 7.83 4.73
C LEU A 19 -5.63 9.30 5.14
N LYS A 20 -5.82 10.22 4.18
CA LYS A 20 -6.15 11.62 4.50
C LYS A 20 -7.51 11.79 5.19
N LYS A 21 -8.43 10.85 5.00
CA LYS A 21 -9.75 10.85 5.65
C LYS A 21 -9.70 10.18 7.01
N GLU A 22 -8.83 9.18 7.16
CA GLU A 22 -8.51 8.62 8.47
C GLU A 22 -7.86 9.73 9.32
N LYS A 23 -8.36 9.95 10.53
CA LYS A 23 -7.75 10.89 11.48
C LYS A 23 -6.59 10.21 12.18
N ILE A 24 -5.53 9.94 11.42
CA ILE A 24 -4.35 9.22 11.89
C ILE A 24 -3.57 10.15 12.84
N PRO A 25 -3.20 9.69 14.05
CA PRO A 25 -2.42 10.50 14.98
C PRO A 25 -1.05 10.89 14.38
N GLU A 26 -0.53 12.07 14.73
CA GLU A 26 0.69 12.64 14.12
C GLU A 26 1.96 11.86 14.44
N GLU A 27 1.95 11.07 15.52
CA GLU A 27 3.02 10.17 15.89
C GLU A 27 3.17 8.94 14.98
N TYR A 28 2.21 8.71 14.07
CA TYR A 28 2.29 7.67 13.05
C TYR A 28 2.67 8.27 11.70
N VAL A 29 3.72 7.72 11.09
CA VAL A 29 4.20 8.11 9.77
C VAL A 29 3.89 6.99 8.80
N ILE A 30 3.27 7.33 7.66
CA ILE A 30 2.93 6.36 6.62
C ILE A 30 3.57 6.78 5.31
N ASN A 31 4.46 5.94 4.78
CA ASN A 31 5.08 6.14 3.48
C ASN A 31 4.47 5.18 2.47
N ILE A 32 4.12 5.69 1.29
CA ILE A 32 3.56 4.90 0.19
C ILE A 32 4.32 5.21 -1.08
N TYR A 33 4.92 4.17 -1.65
CA TYR A 33 5.67 4.24 -2.90
C TYR A 33 5.54 2.96 -3.71
N LYS A 34 5.89 3.05 -4.99
CA LYS A 34 5.89 1.88 -5.88
C LYS A 34 7.21 1.14 -5.74
N ASP A 35 7.13 -0.17 -5.66
CA ASP A 35 8.30 -1.03 -5.73
C ASP A 35 8.71 -1.22 -7.20
N TYR A 36 10.01 -1.33 -7.43
CA TYR A 36 10.60 -1.44 -8.75
C TYR A 36 11.70 -2.49 -8.76
N VAL A 37 11.64 -3.39 -9.73
CA VAL A 37 12.78 -4.24 -10.06
C VAL A 37 13.57 -3.64 -11.21
N ALA A 38 14.89 -3.58 -11.03
CA ALA A 38 15.83 -3.19 -12.06
C ALA A 38 16.50 -4.44 -12.64
N CYS A 39 15.99 -4.96 -13.75
CA CYS A 39 16.66 -5.98 -14.55
C CYS A 39 16.30 -5.77 -16.02
N CYS A 40 17.26 -5.29 -16.81
CA CYS A 40 17.06 -4.88 -18.21
C CYS A 40 15.99 -3.77 -18.41
N GLY A 41 15.79 -2.91 -17.40
CA GLY A 41 14.77 -1.85 -17.37
C GLY A 41 14.22 -1.67 -15.95
N TYR A 42 13.38 -0.65 -15.75
CA TYR A 42 12.64 -0.43 -14.50
C TYR A 42 11.21 -0.92 -14.68
N PHE A 43 10.86 -2.01 -14.00
CA PHE A 43 9.51 -2.57 -14.03
C PHE A 43 8.88 -2.42 -12.66
N PRO A 44 7.71 -1.77 -12.54
CA PRO A 44 7.05 -1.69 -11.26
C PRO A 44 6.53 -3.08 -10.87
N THR A 45 6.77 -3.48 -9.63
CA THR A 45 6.43 -4.80 -9.10
C THR A 45 5.23 -4.76 -8.17
N GLY A 46 4.96 -3.61 -7.54
CA GLY A 46 3.84 -3.45 -6.63
C GLY A 46 3.84 -2.10 -5.93
N VAL A 47 3.08 -2.02 -4.83
CA VAL A 47 3.05 -0.89 -3.90
C VAL A 47 3.64 -1.36 -2.56
N VAL A 48 4.51 -0.54 -1.99
CA VAL A 48 5.05 -0.71 -0.64
C VAL A 48 4.45 0.37 0.25
N ILE A 49 4.06 -0.07 1.44
CA ILE A 49 3.46 0.76 2.48
C ILE A 49 4.24 0.51 3.75
N GLU A 50 4.88 1.57 4.25
CA GLU A 50 5.62 1.54 5.50
C GLU A 50 4.84 2.33 6.54
N ILE A 51 4.71 1.76 7.73
CA ILE A 51 4.00 2.37 8.85
C ILE A 51 4.96 2.39 10.03
N GLU A 52 5.27 3.58 10.51
CA GLU A 52 6.08 3.80 11.71
C GLU A 52 5.22 4.42 12.79
N GLY A 53 5.42 4.02 14.05
CA GLY A 53 4.68 4.54 15.19
C GLY A 53 5.16 3.96 16.52
N PRO A 54 4.70 4.53 17.65
CA PRO A 54 5.19 4.15 18.99
C PRO A 54 4.63 2.81 19.50
N GLU A 55 3.50 2.34 18.99
CA GLU A 55 2.81 1.14 19.47
C GLU A 55 2.56 0.13 18.36
N GLU A 56 2.84 -1.14 18.63
CA GLU A 56 2.74 -2.23 17.65
C GLU A 56 1.28 -2.52 17.23
N GLN A 57 0.33 -2.48 18.16
CA GLN A 57 -1.06 -2.85 17.87
C GLN A 57 -1.74 -1.83 16.94
N PRO A 58 -1.64 -0.51 17.15
CA PRO A 58 -2.15 0.46 16.19
C PRO A 58 -1.51 0.37 14.80
N ILE A 59 -0.21 0.01 14.71
CA ILE A 59 0.44 -0.26 13.42
C ILE A 59 -0.25 -1.44 12.72
N LYS A 60 -0.50 -2.55 13.43
CA LYS A 60 -1.21 -3.72 12.87
C LYS A 60 -2.65 -3.39 12.46
N ASP A 61 -3.37 -2.62 13.27
CA ASP A 61 -4.75 -2.23 12.96
C ASP A 61 -4.80 -1.35 11.71
N LEU A 62 -3.84 -0.44 11.55
CA LEU A 62 -3.70 0.41 10.38
C LEU A 62 -3.29 -0.39 9.14
N ASP A 63 -2.33 -1.31 9.27
CA ASP A 63 -1.94 -2.24 8.20
C ASP A 63 -3.14 -3.04 7.68
N LEU A 64 -3.93 -3.64 8.57
CA LEU A 64 -5.14 -4.38 8.21
C LEU A 64 -6.18 -3.50 7.51
N LYS A 65 -6.38 -2.26 7.96
CA LYS A 65 -7.29 -1.31 7.29
C LYS A 65 -6.83 -0.98 5.88
N ILE A 66 -5.54 -0.70 5.71
CA ILE A 66 -4.95 -0.38 4.41
C ILE A 66 -5.05 -1.61 3.48
N TYR A 67 -4.76 -2.80 4.00
CA TYR A 67 -4.87 -4.06 3.29
C TYR A 67 -6.29 -4.31 2.79
N ALA A 68 -7.29 -4.15 3.65
CA ALA A 68 -8.70 -4.26 3.27
C ALA A 68 -9.07 -3.25 2.18
N LYS A 69 -8.53 -2.02 2.27
CA LYS A 69 -8.76 -0.99 1.25
C LYS A 69 -8.13 -1.34 -0.10
N ILE A 70 -6.94 -1.92 -0.12
CA ILE A 70 -6.29 -2.40 -1.35
C ILE A 70 -7.16 -3.45 -2.03
N ILE A 71 -7.66 -4.44 -1.28
CA ILE A 71 -8.56 -5.47 -1.81
C ILE A 71 -9.81 -4.85 -2.42
N GLU A 72 -10.46 -3.92 -1.70
CA GLU A 72 -11.65 -3.22 -2.21
C GLU A 72 -11.39 -2.53 -3.56
N ILE A 73 -10.25 -1.84 -3.71
CA ILE A 73 -9.85 -1.17 -4.95
C ILE A 73 -9.63 -2.21 -6.06
N CYS A 74 -8.88 -3.27 -5.77
CA CYS A 74 -8.55 -4.31 -6.74
C CYS A 74 -9.80 -5.03 -7.25
N GLU A 75 -10.74 -5.38 -6.36
CA GLU A 75 -12.02 -5.99 -6.75
C GLU A 75 -12.89 -5.03 -7.57
N ARG A 76 -13.01 -3.76 -7.15
CA ARG A 76 -13.84 -2.77 -7.84
C ARG A 76 -13.33 -2.47 -9.25
N GLU A 77 -12.02 -2.35 -9.41
CA GLU A 77 -11.38 -1.98 -10.68
C GLU A 77 -11.00 -3.20 -11.53
N ASN A 78 -11.30 -4.41 -11.05
CA ASN A 78 -10.89 -5.69 -11.68
C ASN A 78 -9.37 -5.75 -11.96
N ILE A 79 -8.58 -5.32 -10.98
CA ILE A 79 -7.11 -5.35 -11.00
C ILE A 79 -6.65 -6.65 -10.34
N GLU A 80 -5.97 -7.50 -11.12
CA GLU A 80 -5.28 -8.66 -10.59
C GLU A 80 -4.00 -8.24 -9.85
N TYR A 81 -4.09 -8.10 -8.53
CA TYR A 81 -2.97 -7.80 -7.63
C TYR A 81 -2.69 -9.01 -6.73
N HIS A 82 -1.72 -9.83 -7.10
CA HIS A 82 -1.52 -11.18 -6.53
C HIS A 82 -0.55 -11.24 -5.35
N GLU A 83 0.12 -10.13 -4.99
CA GLU A 83 1.18 -10.17 -3.99
C GLU A 83 1.05 -9.03 -2.98
N CYS A 84 0.65 -9.39 -1.76
CA CYS A 84 0.76 -8.55 -0.58
C CYS A 84 1.73 -9.23 0.39
N LYS A 85 2.85 -8.57 0.67
CA LYS A 85 3.84 -9.08 1.60
C LYS A 85 3.38 -8.84 3.04
N PRO A 86 3.74 -9.72 3.99
CA PRO A 86 3.37 -9.56 5.39
C PRO A 86 3.99 -8.29 5.98
N LEU A 87 3.27 -7.69 6.92
CA LEU A 87 3.77 -6.58 7.74
C LEU A 87 5.11 -6.95 8.39
N SER A 88 6.10 -6.08 8.22
CA SER A 88 7.39 -6.17 8.90
C SER A 88 7.50 -4.99 9.87
N ILE A 89 7.57 -5.29 11.17
CA ILE A 89 7.78 -4.30 12.23
C ILE A 89 9.23 -4.47 12.68
N ILE A 90 10.01 -3.38 12.67
CA ILE A 90 11.44 -3.35 13.04
C ILE A 90 11.59 -2.72 14.43
#